data_AF-A0A6V7CQV9-F1
#
_entry.id   AF-A0A6V7CQV9-F1
#
_cell.length_a   1.000
_cell.length_b   1.000
_cell.length_c   1.000
_cell.angle_alpha   90.00
_cell.angle_beta   90.00
_cell.angle_gamma   90.00
#
_symmetry.space_group_name_H-M   'P 1'
#
loop_
_entity.id
_entity.type
_entity.pdbx_description
1 polymer ?
#
loop_
_entity_poly.entity_id
_entity_poly.type
_entity_poly.pdbx_seq_one_letter_code
_entity_poly.pdbx_strand_id
1 'polypeptide(L)'
;MPLYFVRHGESLANEQNYFAGAQNSPLTPLGRRQAQQAARYVRQRALRFDEVHVSTLERAQATAAIILEGAQGNPQVRSSAALVERDFGIFAGKNKTLIKKSIGHRLYDACFHDADGAPPDGEHWMDMYARCKHYYDTVLAPLDRQGKQVLVVAHKYIVEVFALIASGLPPAEYIDFRLPNSRPLSWDELKQMTARSSSRMNYLGEQTEIRLLQWMLLAAISGFALSCLGVSLPHVVTTTAVVALLAANAFFLSVRIEPGALRLTQGPENIALSIISVARALCAMFLLTQFQNEWIHVIGLLLIVPPALSVPTFSLARGGDYFFAARYTLVLSILLPVLLLVLYVDHREVLGNAHALERFFVVLLLALALPSLLAQGWRRARPIAAGKLATNWGWVGSLTMVPMALLVSLRADGAALADALLHGGWQAWAALLLPFTLLMACRVGSALYLHAHQAMTGKRISAAIASDIHLLQTSPNIFLWLSLLLPGTFAHAPTLVAGTLLGFFAFALLDEAWVVRRFRAQIAPAMRKLANRSTSANGVTTTGTVQQDEAVLDSR
;
A
#
# COMPACT_ATOMS: atom_id res chain seq x y z
N MET A 1 -9.37 36.72 1.49
CA MET A 1 -9.47 36.75 0.02
C MET A 1 -10.60 35.81 -0.41
N PRO A 2 -11.57 36.25 -1.23
CA PRO A 2 -12.69 35.44 -1.74
C PRO A 2 -12.31 34.31 -2.72
N LEU A 3 -11.14 33.68 -2.56
CA LEU A 3 -10.69 32.56 -3.38
C LEU A 3 -10.85 31.23 -2.61
N TYR A 4 -11.45 30.25 -3.27
CA TYR A 4 -11.58 28.88 -2.79
C TYR A 4 -10.88 27.91 -3.73
N PHE A 5 -10.17 26.93 -3.18
CA PHE A 5 -9.43 25.93 -3.93
C PHE A 5 -9.87 24.53 -3.53
N VAL A 6 -9.97 23.66 -4.54
CA VAL A 6 -10.35 22.27 -4.37
C VAL A 6 -9.42 21.40 -5.21
N ARG A 7 -8.74 20.45 -4.55
CA ARG A 7 -8.19 19.29 -5.24
C ARG A 7 -9.34 18.38 -5.64
N HIS A 8 -9.34 17.85 -6.87
CA HIS A 8 -10.37 16.92 -7.35
C HIS A 8 -10.62 15.73 -6.38
N GLY A 9 -11.79 15.10 -6.48
CA GLY A 9 -12.11 13.88 -5.71
C GLY A 9 -11.20 12.69 -6.04
N GLU A 10 -11.17 11.67 -5.21
CA GLU A 10 -10.41 10.45 -5.49
C GLU A 10 -10.70 9.91 -6.90
N SER A 11 -9.64 9.66 -7.66
CA SER A 11 -9.68 9.09 -9.01
C SER A 11 -9.17 7.65 -9.03
N LEU A 12 -9.45 6.88 -10.09
CA LEU A 12 -8.91 5.53 -10.25
C LEU A 12 -7.38 5.47 -10.08
N ALA A 13 -6.66 6.48 -10.54
CA ALA A 13 -5.22 6.61 -10.32
C ALA A 13 -4.81 6.76 -8.85
N ASN A 14 -5.62 7.45 -8.05
CA ASN A 14 -5.38 7.55 -6.61
C ASN A 14 -5.67 6.23 -5.91
N GLU A 15 -6.78 5.59 -6.30
CA GLU A 15 -7.23 4.29 -5.78
C GLU A 15 -6.17 3.19 -6.03
N GLN A 16 -5.72 3.07 -7.28
CA GLN A 16 -4.72 2.09 -7.75
C GLN A 16 -3.27 2.52 -7.53
N ASN A 17 -3.04 3.67 -6.88
CA ASN A 17 -1.71 4.16 -6.48
C ASN A 17 -0.70 4.31 -7.64
N TYR A 18 -1.13 4.88 -8.78
CA TYR A 18 -0.23 5.22 -9.90
C TYR A 18 -0.24 6.72 -10.21
N PHE A 19 0.79 7.21 -10.91
CA PHE A 19 0.83 8.60 -11.38
C PHE A 19 0.00 8.77 -12.65
N ALA A 20 -1.12 9.49 -12.59
CA ALA A 20 -1.86 9.86 -13.81
C ALA A 20 -1.21 11.04 -14.56
N GLY A 21 -0.78 12.06 -13.82
CA GLY A 21 -0.30 13.32 -14.40
C GLY A 21 -1.36 13.96 -15.28
N ALA A 22 -0.96 14.31 -16.51
CA ALA A 22 -1.84 14.86 -17.54
C ALA A 22 -2.82 13.85 -18.15
N GLN A 23 -2.73 12.56 -17.83
CA GLN A 23 -3.66 11.55 -18.35
C GLN A 23 -5.03 11.64 -17.67
N ASN A 24 -6.09 11.35 -18.42
CA ASN A 24 -7.43 11.23 -17.85
C ASN A 24 -7.53 10.00 -16.94
N SER A 25 -8.17 10.20 -15.80
CA SER A 25 -8.52 9.15 -14.85
C SER A 25 -9.84 9.56 -14.22
N PRO A 26 -10.93 8.80 -14.39
CA PRO A 26 -12.23 9.18 -13.86
C PRO A 26 -12.26 9.15 -12.33
N LEU A 27 -13.26 9.82 -11.75
CA LEU A 27 -13.55 9.76 -10.32
C LEU A 27 -14.03 8.36 -9.91
N THR A 28 -13.57 7.89 -8.75
CA THR A 28 -14.12 6.70 -8.10
C THR A 28 -15.51 7.00 -7.52
N PRO A 29 -16.28 5.97 -7.12
CA PRO A 29 -17.47 6.18 -6.31
C PRO A 29 -17.21 6.98 -5.04
N LEU A 30 -16.04 6.80 -4.39
CA LEU A 30 -15.63 7.65 -3.28
C LEU A 30 -15.41 9.09 -3.72
N GLY A 31 -14.67 9.32 -4.80
CA GLY A 31 -14.39 10.67 -5.30
C GLY A 31 -15.65 11.47 -5.59
N ARG A 32 -16.68 10.81 -6.13
CA ARG A 32 -18.02 11.40 -6.31
C ARG A 32 -18.67 11.75 -4.97
N ARG A 33 -18.65 10.86 -3.98
CA ARG A 33 -19.17 11.16 -2.63
C ARG A 33 -18.39 12.26 -1.90
N GLN A 34 -17.09 12.35 -2.12
CA GLN A 34 -16.25 13.44 -1.62
C GLN A 34 -16.70 14.77 -2.25
N ALA A 35 -16.91 14.83 -3.56
CA ALA A 35 -17.46 16.00 -4.24
C ALA A 35 -18.88 16.35 -3.76
N GLN A 36 -19.75 15.36 -3.52
CA GLN A 36 -21.08 15.58 -2.94
C GLN A 36 -21.02 16.11 -1.49
N GLN A 37 -20.03 15.67 -0.70
CA GLN A 37 -19.78 16.26 0.63
C GLN A 37 -19.36 17.73 0.51
N ALA A 38 -18.56 18.06 -0.49
CA ALA A 38 -18.15 19.43 -0.77
C ALA A 38 -19.32 20.31 -1.25
N ALA A 39 -20.21 19.77 -2.10
CA ALA A 39 -21.45 20.45 -2.49
C ALA A 39 -22.32 20.78 -1.27
N ARG A 40 -22.47 19.84 -0.33
CA ARG A 40 -23.17 20.08 0.94
C ARG A 40 -22.50 21.17 1.77
N TYR A 41 -21.17 21.19 1.85
CA TYR A 41 -20.41 22.23 2.53
C TYR A 41 -20.67 23.62 1.93
N VAL A 42 -20.66 23.74 0.60
CA VAL A 42 -20.95 24.98 -0.14
C VAL A 42 -22.36 25.46 0.17
N ARG A 43 -23.35 24.55 0.09
CA ARG A 43 -24.76 24.85 0.38
C ARG A 43 -24.97 25.33 1.81
N GLN A 44 -24.41 24.61 2.79
CA GLN A 44 -24.56 24.91 4.23
C GLN A 44 -23.97 26.27 4.62
N ARG A 45 -22.93 26.72 3.91
CA ARG A 45 -22.31 28.03 4.12
C ARG A 45 -22.88 29.13 3.22
N ALA A 46 -23.88 28.80 2.40
CA ALA A 46 -24.45 29.71 1.40
C ALA A 46 -23.37 30.38 0.53
N LEU A 47 -22.33 29.64 0.17
CA LEU A 47 -21.25 30.17 -0.67
C LEU A 47 -21.80 30.45 -2.08
N ARG A 48 -21.46 31.63 -2.61
CA ARG A 48 -21.78 32.07 -3.96
C ARG A 48 -20.48 32.22 -4.72
N PHE A 49 -20.45 31.75 -5.95
CA PHE A 49 -19.30 31.94 -6.82
C PHE A 49 -19.73 32.79 -8.01
N ASP A 50 -18.91 33.76 -8.37
CA ASP A 50 -19.07 34.55 -9.59
C ASP A 50 -18.44 33.81 -10.77
N GLU A 51 -17.28 33.18 -10.55
CA GLU A 51 -16.54 32.40 -11.54
C GLU A 51 -16.00 31.10 -10.96
N VAL A 52 -15.96 30.05 -11.80
CA VAL A 52 -15.31 28.76 -11.48
C VAL A 52 -14.23 28.49 -12.51
N HIS A 53 -13.00 28.33 -12.04
CA HIS A 53 -11.86 27.97 -12.88
C HIS A 53 -11.49 26.51 -12.65
N VAL A 54 -11.42 25.73 -13.72
CA VAL A 54 -11.27 24.28 -13.60
C VAL A 54 -10.26 23.73 -14.61
N SER A 55 -9.44 22.77 -14.18
CA SER A 55 -8.55 22.05 -15.09
C SER A 55 -9.31 21.38 -16.24
N THR A 56 -8.70 21.26 -17.42
CA THR A 56 -9.29 20.54 -18.56
C THR A 56 -9.47 19.04 -18.32
N LEU A 57 -8.84 18.46 -17.29
CA LEU A 57 -8.91 17.02 -17.01
C LEU A 57 -10.25 16.61 -16.41
N GLU A 58 -10.79 15.47 -16.88
CA GLU A 58 -12.14 14.99 -16.56
C GLU A 58 -12.45 14.90 -15.06
N ARG A 59 -11.49 14.45 -14.24
CA ARG A 59 -11.66 14.35 -12.78
C ARG A 59 -11.92 15.69 -12.09
N ALA A 60 -11.27 16.75 -12.57
CA ALA A 60 -11.47 18.10 -12.03
C ALA A 60 -12.82 18.66 -12.50
N GLN A 61 -13.15 18.49 -13.78
CA GLN A 61 -14.44 18.85 -14.36
C GLN A 61 -15.61 18.18 -13.63
N ALA A 62 -15.54 16.86 -13.46
CA ALA A 62 -16.57 16.10 -12.74
C ALA A 62 -16.68 16.52 -11.27
N THR A 63 -15.57 16.86 -10.61
CA THR A 63 -15.59 17.36 -9.23
C THR A 63 -16.27 18.74 -9.17
N ALA A 64 -15.92 19.65 -10.09
CA ALA A 64 -16.50 20.99 -10.15
C ALA A 64 -18.01 20.94 -10.41
N ALA A 65 -18.45 20.13 -11.39
CA ALA A 65 -19.86 19.95 -11.70
C ALA A 65 -20.68 19.51 -10.48
N ILE A 66 -20.21 18.51 -9.74
CA ILE A 66 -20.88 18.03 -8.52
C ILE A 66 -20.90 19.10 -7.42
N ILE A 67 -19.80 19.84 -7.24
CA ILE A 67 -19.73 20.90 -6.21
C ILE A 67 -20.75 22.01 -6.51
N LEU A 68 -20.91 22.35 -7.79
CA LEU A 68 -21.82 23.41 -8.25
C LEU A 68 -23.30 23.07 -8.02
N GLU A 69 -23.69 21.79 -7.91
CA GLU A 69 -25.04 21.40 -7.44
C GLU A 69 -25.37 21.92 -6.03
N GLY A 70 -24.34 22.27 -5.25
CA GLY A 70 -24.45 22.87 -3.92
C GLY A 70 -24.41 24.40 -3.90
N ALA A 71 -23.93 25.02 -4.97
CA ALA A 71 -23.75 26.46 -5.06
C ALA A 71 -25.07 27.17 -5.43
N GLN A 72 -25.19 28.44 -5.04
CA GLN A 72 -26.26 29.31 -5.54
C GLN A 72 -25.75 30.11 -6.75
N GLY A 73 -26.64 30.39 -7.69
CA GLY A 73 -26.34 31.16 -8.91
C GLY A 73 -25.89 30.29 -10.09
N ASN A 74 -25.48 30.94 -11.17
CA ASN A 74 -24.97 30.29 -12.38
C ASN A 74 -23.58 30.85 -12.71
N PRO A 75 -22.53 30.47 -11.96
CA PRO A 75 -21.20 31.00 -12.17
C PRO A 75 -20.68 30.69 -13.56
N GLN A 76 -19.88 31.60 -14.12
CA GLN A 76 -19.19 31.31 -15.36
C GLN A 76 -18.11 30.24 -15.12
N VAL A 77 -18.20 29.11 -15.80
CA VAL A 77 -17.20 28.04 -15.72
C VAL A 77 -16.15 28.25 -16.82
N ARG A 78 -14.89 28.42 -16.43
CA ARG A 78 -13.73 28.61 -17.32
C ARG A 78 -12.77 27.43 -17.17
N SER A 79 -12.57 26.68 -18.25
CA SER A 79 -11.55 25.64 -18.27
C SER A 79 -10.18 26.19 -18.66
N SER A 80 -9.11 25.73 -18.01
CA SER A 80 -7.75 26.19 -18.29
C SER A 80 -6.74 25.07 -18.27
N ALA A 81 -5.88 25.03 -19.31
CA ALA A 81 -4.73 24.15 -19.39
C ALA A 81 -3.68 24.49 -18.32
N ALA A 82 -3.60 25.75 -17.88
CA ALA A 82 -2.71 26.18 -16.80
C ALA A 82 -3.04 25.57 -15.43
N LEU A 83 -4.17 24.86 -15.31
CA LEU A 83 -4.59 24.14 -14.11
C LEU A 83 -4.46 22.61 -14.25
N VAL A 84 -3.92 22.09 -15.34
CA VAL A 84 -3.64 20.65 -15.55
C VAL A 84 -2.59 20.17 -14.52
N GLU A 85 -2.70 18.92 -14.07
CA GLU A 85 -1.73 18.32 -13.13
C GLU A 85 -0.33 18.29 -13.74
N ARG A 86 0.70 18.21 -12.89
CA ARG A 86 2.08 18.05 -13.33
C ARG A 86 2.25 16.91 -14.33
N ASP A 87 3.01 17.13 -15.39
CA ASP A 87 3.45 16.04 -16.25
C ASP A 87 4.54 15.21 -15.55
N PHE A 88 4.27 13.92 -15.36
CA PHE A 88 5.18 13.00 -14.70
C PHE A 88 6.07 12.23 -15.68
N GLY A 89 6.01 12.52 -16.98
CA GLY A 89 6.86 11.92 -18.00
C GLY A 89 6.81 10.40 -17.95
N ILE A 90 7.98 9.76 -17.84
CA ILE A 90 8.08 8.30 -17.78
C ILE A 90 7.37 7.68 -16.58
N PHE A 91 7.11 8.43 -15.51
CA PHE A 91 6.43 7.92 -14.33
C PHE A 91 4.92 7.84 -14.50
N ALA A 92 4.35 8.50 -15.52
CA ALA A 92 2.93 8.39 -15.83
C ALA A 92 2.53 6.93 -16.11
N GLY A 93 1.39 6.51 -15.56
CA GLY A 93 0.89 5.13 -15.61
C GLY A 93 1.63 4.14 -14.71
N LYS A 94 2.68 4.54 -13.99
CA LYS A 94 3.46 3.65 -13.12
C LYS A 94 3.10 3.81 -11.65
N ASN A 95 3.24 2.71 -10.89
CA ASN A 95 2.92 2.68 -9.47
C ASN A 95 3.88 3.55 -8.64
N LYS A 96 3.32 4.38 -7.75
CA LYS A 96 4.07 5.36 -6.96
C LYS A 96 5.04 4.71 -5.99
N THR A 97 4.60 3.67 -5.29
CA THR A 97 5.41 2.96 -4.30
C THR A 97 6.57 2.23 -4.97
N LEU A 98 6.33 1.61 -6.13
CA LEU A 98 7.41 0.97 -6.89
C LEU A 98 8.45 1.96 -7.40
N ILE A 99 8.05 3.16 -7.85
CA ILE A 99 8.99 4.21 -8.20
C ILE A 99 9.86 4.56 -6.99
N LYS A 100 9.24 4.91 -5.85
CA LYS A 100 9.95 5.27 -4.60
C LYS A 100 10.97 4.20 -4.18
N LYS A 101 10.57 2.92 -4.23
CA LYS A 101 11.46 1.79 -3.89
C LYS A 101 12.59 1.58 -4.91
N SER A 102 12.30 1.83 -6.18
CA SER A 102 13.24 1.55 -7.26
C SER A 102 14.33 2.61 -7.40
N ILE A 103 13.98 3.90 -7.28
CA ILE A 103 14.94 5.00 -7.39
C ILE A 103 15.45 5.48 -6.02
N GLY A 104 14.76 5.10 -4.95
CA GLY A 104 15.08 5.52 -3.58
C GLY A 104 14.57 6.92 -3.25
N HIS A 105 14.48 7.22 -1.95
CA HIS A 105 13.93 8.48 -1.46
C HIS A 105 14.67 9.71 -1.98
N ARG A 106 16.01 9.74 -1.95
CA ARG A 106 16.79 10.93 -2.36
C ARG A 106 16.50 11.34 -3.81
N LEU A 107 16.55 10.40 -4.75
CA LEU A 107 16.29 10.68 -6.16
C LEU A 107 14.81 10.95 -6.42
N TYR A 108 13.92 10.31 -5.65
CA TYR A 108 12.49 10.65 -5.69
C TYR A 108 12.26 12.11 -5.26
N ASP A 109 12.79 12.52 -4.11
CA ASP A 109 12.71 13.89 -3.59
C ASP A 109 13.28 14.88 -4.63
N ALA A 110 14.44 14.57 -5.20
CA ALA A 110 15.06 15.39 -6.24
C ALA A 110 14.20 15.54 -7.50
N CYS A 111 13.54 14.48 -7.96
CA CYS A 111 12.65 14.56 -9.13
C CYS A 111 11.37 15.38 -8.85
N PHE A 112 10.83 15.29 -7.64
CA PHE A 112 9.47 15.75 -7.35
C PHE A 112 9.40 17.05 -6.54
N HIS A 113 10.39 17.34 -5.70
CA HIS A 113 10.32 18.41 -4.71
C HIS A 113 11.46 19.45 -4.83
N ASP A 114 12.59 19.11 -5.46
CA ASP A 114 13.65 20.10 -5.73
C ASP A 114 13.20 21.15 -6.75
N ALA A 115 13.72 22.38 -6.59
CA ALA A 115 13.36 23.52 -7.44
C ALA A 115 13.64 23.27 -8.93
N ASP A 116 14.79 22.69 -9.24
CA ASP A 116 15.20 22.32 -10.60
C ASP A 116 14.79 20.89 -10.99
N GLY A 117 14.08 20.20 -10.08
CA GLY A 117 13.70 18.81 -10.20
C GLY A 117 12.65 18.55 -11.29
N ALA A 118 12.84 17.46 -12.05
CA ALA A 118 11.85 16.94 -12.98
C ALA A 118 11.86 15.41 -13.01
N PRO A 119 10.68 14.77 -13.09
CA PRO A 119 10.58 13.43 -13.65
C PRO A 119 11.24 13.39 -15.04
N PRO A 120 11.92 12.29 -15.43
CA PRO A 120 12.46 12.17 -16.78
C PRO A 120 11.34 12.31 -17.82
N ASP A 121 11.60 13.14 -18.84
CA ASP A 121 10.64 13.51 -19.89
C ASP A 121 9.32 14.10 -19.35
N GLY A 122 9.33 14.67 -18.13
CA GLY A 122 8.19 15.34 -17.50
C GLY A 122 8.41 16.83 -17.27
N GLU A 123 7.46 17.47 -16.58
CA GLU A 123 7.46 18.91 -16.31
C GLU A 123 8.41 19.25 -15.15
N HIS A 124 9.31 20.22 -15.36
CA HIS A 124 10.13 20.76 -14.27
C HIS A 124 9.26 21.46 -13.24
N TRP A 125 9.69 21.38 -11.98
CA TRP A 125 9.00 22.04 -10.87
C TRP A 125 8.82 23.55 -11.13
N MET A 126 9.87 24.24 -11.58
CA MET A 126 9.79 25.67 -11.87
C MET A 126 8.90 26.03 -13.06
N ASP A 127 8.78 25.18 -14.08
CA ASP A 127 7.86 25.42 -15.20
C ASP A 127 6.40 25.35 -14.71
N MET A 128 6.09 24.33 -13.91
CA MET A 128 4.78 24.19 -13.27
C MET A 128 4.48 25.37 -12.35
N TYR A 129 5.46 25.80 -11.54
CA TYR A 129 5.32 26.98 -10.68
C TYR A 129 5.05 28.23 -11.50
N ALA A 130 5.86 28.48 -12.54
CA ALA A 130 5.77 29.67 -13.39
C ALA A 130 4.41 29.79 -14.08
N ARG A 131 3.87 28.69 -14.65
CA ARG A 131 2.53 28.74 -15.26
C ARG A 131 1.42 29.00 -14.25
N CYS A 132 1.51 28.41 -13.05
CA CYS A 132 0.52 28.64 -11.98
C CYS A 132 0.60 30.07 -11.45
N LYS A 133 1.81 30.61 -11.29
CA LYS A 133 2.05 31.99 -10.86
C LYS A 133 1.54 32.99 -11.89
N HIS A 134 1.85 32.77 -13.16
CA HIS A 134 1.33 33.59 -14.26
C HIS A 134 -0.21 33.59 -14.27
N TYR A 135 -0.83 32.41 -14.10
CA TYR A 135 -2.29 32.29 -14.01
C TYR A 135 -2.88 33.02 -12.80
N TYR A 136 -2.21 32.95 -11.65
CA TYR A 136 -2.60 33.73 -10.48
C TYR A 136 -2.54 35.24 -10.75
N ASP A 137 -1.43 35.75 -11.26
CA ASP A 137 -1.21 37.20 -11.45
C ASP A 137 -2.14 37.82 -12.50
N THR A 138 -2.41 37.07 -13.57
CA THR A 138 -3.17 37.57 -14.74
C THR A 138 -4.66 37.29 -14.67
N VAL A 139 -5.08 36.29 -13.89
CA VAL A 139 -6.49 35.86 -13.81
C VAL A 139 -7.03 35.97 -12.39
N LEU A 140 -6.47 35.24 -11.42
CA LEU A 140 -7.07 35.12 -10.09
C LEU A 140 -6.93 36.40 -9.24
N ALA A 141 -5.76 37.04 -9.24
CA ALA A 141 -5.49 38.25 -8.46
C ALA A 141 -6.31 39.47 -8.95
N PRO A 142 -6.51 39.69 -10.27
CA PRO A 142 -7.45 40.70 -10.75
C PRO A 142 -8.90 40.45 -10.29
N LEU A 143 -9.38 39.21 -10.32
CA LEU A 143 -10.74 38.86 -9.88
C LEU A 143 -10.91 39.06 -8.36
N ASP A 144 -9.90 38.69 -7.58
CA ASP A 144 -9.87 38.93 -6.13
C ASP A 144 -9.91 40.44 -5.80
N ARG A 145 -9.14 41.27 -6.53
CA ARG A 145 -9.17 42.74 -6.40
C ARG A 145 -10.52 43.35 -6.76
N GLN A 146 -11.29 42.71 -7.63
CA GLN A 146 -12.67 43.09 -7.96
C GLN A 146 -13.69 42.61 -6.92
N GLY A 147 -13.25 41.87 -5.88
CA GLY A 147 -14.12 41.31 -4.85
C GLY A 147 -14.93 40.10 -5.32
N LYS A 148 -14.59 39.48 -6.46
CA LYS A 148 -15.31 38.31 -6.97
C LYS A 148 -15.00 37.07 -6.14
N GLN A 149 -16.01 36.27 -5.84
CA GLN A 149 -15.87 34.95 -5.25
C GLN A 149 -15.55 33.91 -6.32
N VAL A 150 -14.36 33.31 -6.22
CA VAL A 150 -13.84 32.40 -7.24
C VAL A 150 -13.60 31.01 -6.65
N LEU A 151 -14.08 29.98 -7.35
CA LEU A 151 -13.76 28.59 -7.05
C LEU A 151 -12.73 28.07 -8.07
N VAL A 152 -11.62 27.52 -7.59
CA VAL A 152 -10.59 26.86 -8.41
C VAL A 152 -10.62 25.36 -8.14
N VAL A 153 -10.92 24.55 -9.16
CA VAL A 153 -10.91 23.07 -9.05
C VAL A 153 -9.78 22.49 -9.90
N ALA A 154 -8.77 21.95 -9.24
CA ALA A 154 -7.54 21.49 -9.89
C ALA A 154 -7.01 20.20 -9.24
N HIS A 155 -5.68 20.02 -9.28
CA HIS A 155 -5.01 18.80 -8.84
C HIS A 155 -4.06 19.06 -7.68
N LYS A 156 -3.40 18.02 -7.19
CA LYS A 156 -2.64 18.11 -5.95
C LYS A 156 -1.52 19.15 -6.08
N TYR A 157 -0.61 18.96 -7.03
CA TYR A 157 0.57 19.84 -7.15
C TYR A 157 0.16 21.27 -7.50
N ILE A 158 -0.87 21.44 -8.33
CA ILE A 158 -1.36 22.77 -8.73
C ILE A 158 -1.93 23.54 -7.53
N VAL A 159 -2.75 22.90 -6.70
CA VAL A 159 -3.28 23.55 -5.49
C VAL A 159 -2.17 23.79 -4.45
N GLU A 160 -1.16 22.92 -4.37
CA GLU A 160 0.00 23.15 -3.50
C GLU A 160 0.86 24.33 -3.95
N VAL A 161 1.02 24.57 -5.26
CA VAL A 161 1.65 25.79 -5.77
C VAL A 161 0.85 27.03 -5.36
N PHE A 162 -0.48 27.01 -5.46
CA PHE A 162 -1.29 28.14 -4.97
C PHE A 162 -1.18 28.32 -3.44
N ALA A 163 -0.99 27.23 -2.68
CA ALA A 163 -0.71 27.32 -1.25
C ALA A 163 0.64 28.00 -0.97
N LEU A 164 1.69 27.70 -1.74
CA LEU A 164 2.98 28.41 -1.64
C LEU A 164 2.84 29.90 -1.93
N ILE A 165 2.14 30.25 -3.02
CA ILE A 165 1.87 31.65 -3.40
C ILE A 165 1.10 32.35 -2.29
N ALA A 166 0.06 31.72 -1.72
CA ALA A 166 -0.73 32.26 -0.62
C ALA A 166 0.08 32.50 0.65
N SER A 167 1.08 31.66 0.89
CA SER A 167 1.97 31.78 2.04
C SER A 167 3.14 32.75 1.82
N GLY A 168 3.34 33.24 0.60
CA GLY A 168 4.49 34.09 0.26
C GLY A 168 5.83 33.36 0.35
N LEU A 169 5.80 32.03 0.29
CA LEU A 169 7.00 31.19 0.37
C LEU A 169 7.67 31.10 -1.00
N PRO A 170 9.01 31.07 -1.06
CA PRO A 170 9.71 30.84 -2.32
C PRO A 170 9.47 29.40 -2.83
N PRO A 171 9.59 29.15 -4.14
CA PRO A 171 9.37 27.81 -4.72
C PRO A 171 10.25 26.72 -4.11
N ALA A 172 11.45 27.09 -3.64
CA ALA A 172 12.41 26.17 -3.00
C ALA A 172 11.98 25.69 -1.61
N GLU A 173 11.01 26.35 -0.96
CA GLU A 173 10.44 25.92 0.32
C GLU A 173 9.25 24.97 0.18
N TYR A 174 9.00 24.47 -1.04
CA TYR A 174 7.97 23.48 -1.28
C TYR A 174 8.21 22.19 -0.49
N ILE A 175 7.14 21.70 0.13
CA ILE A 175 7.02 20.34 0.63
C ILE A 175 5.64 19.80 0.28
N ASP A 176 5.48 18.47 0.29
CA ASP A 176 4.16 17.84 0.16
C ASP A 176 3.22 18.26 1.31
N PHE A 177 2.28 19.17 1.03
CA PHE A 177 1.31 19.67 2.02
C PHE A 177 0.15 18.72 2.31
N ARG A 178 0.16 17.52 1.72
CA ARG A 178 -0.79 16.44 2.00
C ARG A 178 -2.25 16.89 1.83
N LEU A 179 -2.53 17.59 0.72
CA LEU A 179 -3.85 18.13 0.41
C LEU A 179 -4.96 17.06 0.37
N PRO A 180 -6.08 17.23 1.09
CA PRO A 180 -7.22 16.34 1.01
C PRO A 180 -7.99 16.48 -0.31
N ASN A 181 -8.52 15.39 -0.82
CA ASN A 181 -9.42 15.38 -1.98
C ASN A 181 -10.78 16.02 -1.66
N SER A 182 -11.30 16.77 -2.64
CA SER A 182 -12.58 17.50 -2.63
C SER A 182 -12.86 18.43 -1.45
N ARG A 183 -11.89 18.77 -0.59
CA ARG A 183 -12.14 19.77 0.45
C ARG A 183 -12.06 21.17 -0.16
N PRO A 184 -13.12 22.00 -0.09
CA PRO A 184 -12.99 23.43 -0.35
C PRO A 184 -12.13 24.06 0.74
N LEU A 185 -11.07 24.75 0.31
CA LEU A 185 -10.14 25.46 1.17
C LEU A 185 -10.17 26.93 0.78
N SER A 186 -10.46 27.82 1.73
CA SER A 186 -10.26 29.25 1.49
C SER A 186 -8.77 29.57 1.34
N TRP A 187 -8.47 30.75 0.79
CA TRP A 187 -7.10 31.27 0.73
C TRP A 187 -6.36 31.21 2.09
N ASP A 188 -7.04 31.59 3.17
CA ASP A 188 -6.47 31.57 4.52
C ASP A 188 -6.27 30.14 5.03
N GLU A 189 -7.18 29.21 4.71
CA GLU A 189 -7.01 27.80 5.03
C GLU A 189 -5.82 27.18 4.28
N LEU A 190 -5.61 27.53 3.00
CA LEU A 190 -4.42 27.10 2.24
C LEU A 190 -3.13 27.58 2.92
N LYS A 191 -3.08 28.85 3.33
CA LYS A 191 -1.95 29.42 4.06
C LYS A 191 -1.67 28.69 5.38
N GLN A 192 -2.73 28.36 6.13
CA GLN A 192 -2.60 27.57 7.36
C GLN A 192 -2.11 26.13 7.10
N MET A 193 -2.39 25.56 5.93
CA MET A 193 -1.94 24.21 5.59
C MET A 193 -0.42 24.13 5.43
N THR A 194 0.22 25.13 4.84
CA THR A 194 1.68 25.15 4.72
C THR A 194 2.34 25.17 6.10
N ALA A 195 1.81 25.98 7.03
CA ALA A 195 2.32 26.09 8.40
C ALA A 195 2.16 24.81 9.24
N ARG A 196 1.14 23.97 8.95
CA ARG A 196 0.89 22.72 9.67
C ARG A 196 1.58 21.50 9.06
N SER A 197 2.17 21.65 7.88
CA SER A 197 2.80 20.54 7.17
C SER A 197 4.19 20.26 7.73
N SER A 198 4.58 18.99 7.76
CA SER A 198 5.86 18.56 8.36
C SER A 198 6.63 17.68 7.39
N SER A 199 7.79 18.17 6.93
CA SER A 199 8.73 17.40 6.11
C SER A 199 9.20 16.13 6.83
N ARG A 200 9.46 16.22 8.14
CA ARG A 200 9.85 15.06 8.98
C ARG A 200 8.77 13.98 9.00
N MET A 201 7.50 14.36 9.15
CA MET A 201 6.41 13.38 9.17
C MET A 201 6.22 12.73 7.79
N ASN A 202 6.34 13.52 6.72
CA ASN A 202 6.31 13.01 5.36
C ASN A 202 7.43 11.99 5.14
N TYR A 203 8.66 12.35 5.51
CA TYR A 203 9.84 11.49 5.42
C TYR A 203 9.64 10.17 6.17
N LEU A 204 9.15 10.22 7.42
CA LEU A 204 8.88 9.01 8.21
C LEU A 204 7.86 8.08 7.54
N GLY A 205 6.78 8.65 7.00
CA GLY A 205 5.78 7.88 6.25
C GLY A 205 6.38 7.21 5.01
N GLU A 206 7.20 7.94 4.25
CA GLU A 206 7.87 7.40 3.07
C GLU A 206 8.91 6.33 3.40
N GLN A 207 9.71 6.54 4.44
CA GLN A 207 10.66 5.51 4.90
C GLN A 207 9.92 4.26 5.36
N THR A 208 8.79 4.41 6.05
CA THR A 208 7.95 3.28 6.44
C THR A 208 7.48 2.50 5.20
N GLU A 209 6.97 3.18 4.18
CA GLU A 209 6.54 2.54 2.93
C GLU A 209 7.70 1.83 2.20
N ILE A 210 8.88 2.47 2.14
CA ILE A 210 10.04 1.95 1.42
C ILE A 210 10.68 0.77 2.15
N ARG A 211 10.78 0.83 3.49
CA ARG A 211 11.59 -0.06 4.33
C ARG A 211 10.78 -1.05 5.16
N LEU A 212 9.45 -1.09 5.01
CA LEU A 212 8.54 -1.88 5.85
C LEU A 212 9.03 -3.31 6.10
N LEU A 213 9.29 -4.09 5.04
CA LEU A 213 9.68 -5.49 5.17
C LEU A 213 11.07 -5.66 5.79
N GLN A 214 11.98 -4.71 5.57
CA GLN A 214 13.29 -4.71 6.22
C GLN A 214 13.14 -4.49 7.72
N TRP A 215 12.32 -3.52 8.12
CA TRP A 215 12.04 -3.26 9.53
C TRP A 215 11.29 -4.42 10.19
N MET A 216 10.36 -5.08 9.48
CA MET A 216 9.68 -6.28 9.98
C MET A 216 10.66 -7.45 10.19
N LEU A 217 11.57 -7.69 9.24
CA LEU A 217 12.60 -8.73 9.39
C LEU A 217 13.56 -8.41 10.54
N LEU A 218 14.04 -7.17 10.64
CA LEU A 218 14.88 -6.74 11.76
C LEU A 218 14.16 -6.88 13.09
N ALA A 219 12.88 -6.49 13.17
CA ALA A 219 12.05 -6.64 14.36
C ALA A 219 11.86 -8.11 14.74
N ALA A 220 11.66 -8.99 13.75
CA ALA A 220 11.57 -10.43 13.99
C ALA A 220 12.88 -11.00 14.54
N ILE A 221 14.02 -10.68 13.91
CA ILE A 221 15.35 -11.09 14.37
C ILE A 221 15.60 -10.60 15.81
N SER A 222 15.28 -9.34 16.11
CA SER A 222 15.39 -8.78 17.46
C SER A 222 14.50 -9.52 18.46
N GLY A 223 13.26 -9.87 18.09
CA GLY A 223 12.37 -10.66 18.92
C GLY A 223 12.94 -12.04 19.25
N PHE A 224 13.52 -12.73 18.26
CA PHE A 224 14.22 -14.00 18.47
C PHE A 224 15.44 -13.86 19.36
N ALA A 225 16.27 -12.84 19.13
CA ALA A 225 17.46 -12.60 19.94
C ALA A 225 17.09 -12.36 21.41
N LEU A 226 16.05 -11.56 21.67
CA LEU A 226 15.54 -11.34 23.02
C LEU A 226 14.99 -12.64 23.65
N SER A 227 14.28 -13.46 22.87
CA SER A 227 13.83 -14.78 23.34
C SER A 227 15.00 -15.70 23.71
N CYS A 228 16.08 -15.71 22.92
CA CYS A 228 17.30 -16.47 23.23
C CYS A 228 17.96 -16.01 24.54
N LEU A 229 17.81 -14.73 24.91
CA LEU A 229 18.28 -14.16 26.17
C LEU A 229 17.31 -14.42 27.34
N GLY A 230 16.24 -15.21 27.14
CA GLY A 230 15.24 -15.52 28.15
C GLY A 230 14.23 -14.40 28.41
N VAL A 231 14.20 -13.35 27.58
CA VAL A 231 13.20 -12.29 27.70
C VAL A 231 11.85 -12.83 27.23
N SER A 232 10.85 -12.76 28.11
CA SER A 232 9.49 -13.17 27.79
C SER A 232 8.49 -12.16 28.35
N LEU A 233 7.32 -12.08 27.71
CA LEU A 233 6.20 -11.28 28.15
C LEU A 233 5.01 -12.19 28.52
N PRO A 234 4.13 -11.78 29.44
CA PRO A 234 2.93 -12.54 29.75
C PRO A 234 2.09 -12.81 28.49
N HIS A 235 1.59 -14.04 28.35
CA HIS A 235 0.85 -14.48 27.17
C HIS A 235 -0.35 -13.56 26.85
N VAL A 236 -1.08 -13.13 27.89
CA VAL A 236 -2.24 -12.23 27.77
C VAL A 236 -1.82 -10.87 27.20
N VAL A 237 -0.76 -10.26 27.74
CA VAL A 237 -0.25 -8.95 27.28
C VAL A 237 0.13 -9.01 25.80
N THR A 238 0.89 -10.04 25.43
CA THR A 238 1.39 -10.20 24.06
C THR A 238 0.27 -10.46 23.07
N THR A 239 -0.71 -11.30 23.44
CA THR A 239 -1.87 -11.60 22.58
C THR A 239 -2.76 -10.38 22.39
N THR A 240 -3.08 -9.65 23.47
CA THR A 240 -3.86 -8.42 23.40
C THR A 240 -3.18 -7.36 22.54
N ALA A 241 -1.86 -7.19 22.69
CA ALA A 241 -1.08 -6.26 21.87
C ALA A 241 -1.11 -6.62 20.38
N VAL A 242 -0.91 -7.91 20.04
CA VAL A 242 -0.99 -8.37 18.65
C VAL A 242 -2.38 -8.13 18.05
N VAL A 243 -3.45 -8.46 18.78
CA VAL A 243 -4.83 -8.24 18.33
C VAL A 243 -5.10 -6.74 18.10
N ALA A 244 -4.62 -5.88 19.01
CA ALA A 244 -4.77 -4.43 18.87
C ALA A 244 -3.99 -3.87 17.67
N LEU A 245 -2.76 -4.35 17.42
CA LEU A 245 -1.95 -3.95 16.26
C LEU A 245 -2.59 -4.40 14.95
N LEU A 246 -3.09 -5.64 14.89
CA LEU A 246 -3.84 -6.15 13.74
C LEU A 246 -5.13 -5.35 13.51
N ALA A 247 -5.87 -5.03 14.58
CA ALA A 247 -7.08 -4.20 14.51
C ALA A 247 -6.79 -2.80 13.95
N ALA A 248 -5.71 -2.18 14.41
CA ALA A 248 -5.27 -0.88 13.91
C ALA A 248 -4.89 -0.96 12.42
N ASN A 249 -4.09 -1.97 12.02
CA ASN A 249 -3.76 -2.19 10.60
C ASN A 249 -5.03 -2.38 9.77
N ALA A 250 -5.94 -3.27 10.19
CA ALA A 250 -7.19 -3.55 9.50
C ALA A 250 -8.07 -2.31 9.37
N PHE A 251 -8.14 -1.45 10.41
CA PHE A 251 -8.85 -0.18 10.34
C PHE A 251 -8.27 0.72 9.24
N PHE A 252 -6.96 0.99 9.28
CA PHE A 252 -6.30 1.87 8.31
C PHE A 252 -6.43 1.35 6.87
N LEU A 253 -6.28 0.03 6.69
CA LEU A 253 -6.52 -0.64 5.42
C LEU A 253 -7.97 -0.41 4.96
N SER A 254 -8.94 -0.75 5.79
CA SER A 254 -10.36 -0.64 5.45
C SER A 254 -10.81 0.80 5.22
N VAL A 255 -10.20 1.80 5.85
CA VAL A 255 -10.49 3.22 5.53
C VAL A 255 -10.10 3.56 4.08
N ARG A 256 -9.16 2.82 3.46
CA ARG A 256 -8.78 2.97 2.05
C ARG A 256 -9.72 2.24 1.09
N ILE A 257 -10.32 1.12 1.51
CA ILE A 257 -11.15 0.26 0.65
C ILE A 257 -12.53 0.88 0.41
N GLU A 258 -12.97 0.85 -0.84
CA GLU A 258 -14.36 1.12 -1.20
C GLU A 258 -15.21 -0.17 -1.09
N PRO A 259 -16.34 -0.20 -0.38
CA PRO A 259 -17.14 -1.43 -0.19
C PRO A 259 -17.55 -2.11 -1.49
N GLY A 260 -17.83 -1.33 -2.54
CA GLY A 260 -18.19 -1.85 -3.86
C GLY A 260 -17.06 -2.64 -4.53
N ALA A 261 -15.81 -2.39 -4.16
CA ALA A 261 -14.64 -3.08 -4.70
C ALA A 261 -14.45 -4.51 -4.14
N LEU A 262 -15.24 -4.91 -3.14
CA LEU A 262 -15.25 -6.29 -2.63
C LEU A 262 -16.17 -7.24 -3.42
N ARG A 263 -16.92 -6.73 -4.43
CA ARG A 263 -17.76 -7.58 -5.28
C ARG A 263 -16.90 -8.51 -6.13
N LEU A 264 -17.20 -9.81 -6.13
CA LEU A 264 -16.56 -10.77 -7.02
C LEU A 264 -16.84 -10.37 -8.47
N THR A 265 -15.78 -10.10 -9.22
CA THR A 265 -15.84 -9.82 -10.66
C THR A 265 -15.60 -11.11 -11.43
N GLN A 266 -15.98 -11.16 -12.70
CA GLN A 266 -15.53 -12.22 -13.60
C GLN A 266 -14.31 -11.71 -14.36
N GLY A 267 -13.26 -12.53 -14.42
CA GLY A 267 -11.99 -12.16 -15.06
C GLY A 267 -11.03 -13.35 -15.11
N PRO A 268 -10.08 -13.37 -16.07
CA PRO A 268 -9.08 -14.43 -16.17
C PRO A 268 -8.25 -14.57 -14.90
N GLU A 269 -7.97 -13.47 -14.20
CA GLU A 269 -7.28 -13.45 -12.91
C GLU A 269 -8.02 -14.20 -11.80
N ASN A 270 -9.35 -14.09 -11.77
CA ASN A 270 -10.17 -14.71 -10.74
C ASN A 270 -10.27 -16.21 -10.98
N ILE A 271 -10.43 -16.62 -12.25
CA ILE A 271 -10.39 -18.03 -12.67
C ILE A 271 -9.04 -18.65 -12.30
N ALA A 272 -7.94 -17.96 -12.65
CA ALA A 272 -6.59 -18.41 -12.36
C ALA A 272 -6.37 -18.60 -10.85
N LEU A 273 -6.73 -17.61 -10.03
CA LEU A 273 -6.62 -17.70 -8.58
C LEU A 273 -7.48 -18.83 -8.00
N SER A 274 -8.72 -18.98 -8.48
CA SER A 274 -9.63 -20.05 -8.03
C SER A 274 -9.04 -21.44 -8.30
N ILE A 275 -8.53 -21.68 -9.50
CA ILE A 275 -7.91 -22.97 -9.85
C ILE A 275 -6.71 -23.25 -8.95
N ILE A 276 -5.79 -22.29 -8.77
CA ILE A 276 -4.62 -22.46 -7.90
C ILE A 276 -5.04 -22.76 -6.46
N SER A 277 -6.01 -22.00 -5.94
CA SER A 277 -6.46 -22.14 -4.54
C SER A 277 -7.17 -23.47 -4.30
N VAL A 278 -7.99 -23.93 -5.26
CA VAL A 278 -8.66 -25.24 -5.18
C VAL A 278 -7.64 -26.37 -5.28
N ALA A 279 -6.73 -26.32 -6.26
CA ALA A 279 -5.68 -27.33 -6.41
C ALA A 279 -4.81 -27.45 -5.14
N ARG A 280 -4.46 -26.31 -4.54
CA ARG A 280 -3.73 -26.24 -3.28
C ARG A 280 -4.51 -26.86 -2.12
N ALA A 281 -5.79 -26.56 -1.98
CA ALA A 281 -6.66 -27.14 -0.95
C ALA A 281 -6.81 -28.66 -1.12
N LEU A 282 -7.05 -29.15 -2.33
CA LEU A 282 -7.17 -30.59 -2.63
C LEU A 282 -5.86 -31.33 -2.35
N CYS A 283 -4.73 -30.74 -2.76
CA CYS A 283 -3.41 -31.29 -2.45
C CYS A 283 -3.20 -31.39 -0.94
N ALA A 284 -3.52 -30.33 -0.19
CA ALA A 284 -3.43 -30.35 1.26
C ALA A 284 -4.30 -31.44 1.89
N MET A 285 -5.57 -31.56 1.48
CA MET A 285 -6.47 -32.62 1.95
C MET A 285 -5.91 -34.01 1.69
N PHE A 286 -5.36 -34.24 0.49
CA PHE A 286 -4.74 -35.52 0.14
C PHE A 286 -3.54 -35.83 1.04
N LEU A 287 -2.63 -34.87 1.24
CA LEU A 287 -1.45 -35.05 2.09
C LEU A 287 -1.82 -35.31 3.56
N LEU A 288 -2.87 -34.65 4.05
CA LEU A 288 -3.33 -34.76 5.44
C LEU A 288 -4.10 -36.05 5.74
N THR A 289 -4.77 -36.64 4.74
CA THR A 289 -5.64 -37.82 4.96
C THR A 289 -4.99 -39.14 4.55
N GLN A 290 -4.10 -39.13 3.55
CA GLN A 290 -3.56 -40.37 2.97
C GLN A 290 -2.22 -40.80 3.56
N PHE A 291 -1.53 -39.90 4.26
CA PHE A 291 -0.21 -40.17 4.84
C PHE A 291 -0.27 -40.07 6.35
N GLN A 292 0.60 -40.80 7.04
CA GLN A 292 0.76 -40.79 8.50
C GLN A 292 2.14 -40.22 8.91
N ASN A 293 2.86 -39.61 7.98
CA ASN A 293 4.19 -39.05 8.22
C ASN A 293 4.09 -37.59 8.69
N GLU A 294 4.73 -37.28 9.82
CA GLU A 294 4.73 -35.95 10.43
C GLU A 294 5.15 -34.83 9.47
N TRP A 295 6.21 -35.03 8.68
CA TRP A 295 6.70 -34.02 7.74
C TRP A 295 5.71 -33.74 6.62
N ILE A 296 5.04 -34.79 6.12
CA ILE A 296 4.01 -34.66 5.08
C ILE A 296 2.80 -33.91 5.64
N HIS A 297 2.42 -34.15 6.89
CA HIS A 297 1.36 -33.39 7.55
C HIS A 297 1.70 -31.91 7.69
N VAL A 298 2.92 -31.57 8.12
CA VAL A 298 3.37 -30.17 8.20
C VAL A 298 3.24 -29.46 6.85
N ILE A 299 3.62 -30.12 5.75
CA ILE A 299 3.46 -29.59 4.40
C ILE A 299 1.98 -29.38 4.07
N GLY A 300 1.14 -30.38 4.32
CA GLY A 300 -0.31 -30.30 4.11
C GLY A 300 -0.95 -29.14 4.88
N LEU A 301 -0.58 -28.96 6.16
CA LEU A 301 -1.06 -27.84 6.99
C LEU A 301 -0.68 -26.49 6.40
N LEU A 302 0.57 -26.31 5.95
CA LEU A 302 0.99 -25.05 5.32
C LEU A 302 0.21 -24.75 4.04
N LEU A 303 -0.12 -25.77 3.27
CA LEU A 303 -0.89 -25.61 2.02
C LEU A 303 -2.35 -25.23 2.27
N ILE A 304 -2.98 -25.66 3.37
CA ILE A 304 -4.39 -25.32 3.63
C ILE A 304 -4.59 -24.04 4.45
N VAL A 305 -3.54 -23.53 5.11
CA VAL A 305 -3.64 -22.29 5.89
C VAL A 305 -4.02 -21.10 4.99
N PRO A 306 -5.01 -20.28 5.40
CA PRO A 306 -5.41 -19.08 4.66
C PRO A 306 -4.30 -18.05 4.56
N PRO A 307 -4.40 -17.11 3.60
CA PRO A 307 -3.47 -15.99 3.53
C PRO A 307 -3.51 -15.13 4.79
N ALA A 308 -2.38 -14.50 5.10
CA ALA A 308 -2.26 -13.56 6.21
C ALA A 308 -3.14 -12.33 5.98
N LEU A 309 -3.71 -11.82 7.07
CA LEU A 309 -4.48 -10.57 7.04
C LEU A 309 -3.64 -9.34 6.64
N SER A 310 -2.31 -9.46 6.64
CA SER A 310 -1.35 -8.45 6.19
C SER A 310 -1.09 -8.47 4.68
N VAL A 311 -1.59 -9.46 3.92
CA VAL A 311 -1.42 -9.53 2.46
C VAL A 311 -1.80 -8.22 1.75
N PRO A 312 -2.90 -7.53 2.11
CA PRO A 312 -3.23 -6.25 1.48
C PRO A 312 -2.20 -5.15 1.79
N THR A 313 -1.61 -5.14 2.99
CA THR A 313 -0.50 -4.24 3.34
C THR A 313 0.73 -4.52 2.46
N PHE A 314 1.08 -5.80 2.25
CA PHE A 314 2.19 -6.18 1.38
C PHE A 314 1.93 -5.86 -0.09
N SER A 315 0.70 -6.06 -0.56
CA SER A 315 0.26 -5.65 -1.89
C SER A 315 0.50 -4.15 -2.11
N LEU A 316 0.09 -3.31 -1.17
CA LEU A 316 0.37 -1.87 -1.20
C LEU A 316 1.86 -1.56 -1.23
N ALA A 317 2.64 -2.21 -0.35
CA ALA A 317 4.06 -1.97 -0.22
C ALA A 317 4.86 -2.29 -1.49
N ARG A 318 4.39 -3.21 -2.33
CA ARG A 318 5.07 -3.62 -3.57
C ARG A 318 4.35 -3.19 -4.85
N GLY A 319 3.35 -2.32 -4.75
CA GLY A 319 2.63 -1.77 -5.90
C GLY A 319 1.71 -2.77 -6.62
N GLY A 320 1.13 -3.70 -5.89
CA GLY A 320 0.05 -4.57 -6.36
C GLY A 320 -1.32 -3.87 -6.45
N ASP A 321 -2.31 -4.61 -6.92
CA ASP A 321 -3.73 -4.29 -6.81
C ASP A 321 -4.25 -4.65 -5.41
N TYR A 322 -4.16 -3.65 -4.55
CA TYR A 322 -4.62 -3.71 -3.18
C TYR A 322 -6.06 -4.25 -3.00
N PHE A 323 -6.97 -3.93 -3.92
CA PHE A 323 -8.39 -4.31 -3.81
C PHE A 323 -8.57 -5.79 -4.11
N PHE A 324 -7.89 -6.27 -5.15
CA PHE A 324 -7.81 -7.68 -5.47
C PHE A 324 -7.26 -8.46 -4.28
N ALA A 325 -6.12 -8.02 -3.72
CA ALA A 325 -5.50 -8.65 -2.55
C ALA A 325 -6.45 -8.68 -1.34
N ALA A 326 -7.09 -7.56 -1.00
CA ALA A 326 -8.02 -7.48 0.14
C ALA A 326 -9.24 -8.39 -0.02
N ARG A 327 -9.87 -8.38 -1.20
CA ARG A 327 -11.05 -9.20 -1.51
C ARG A 327 -10.76 -10.67 -1.30
N TYR A 328 -9.69 -11.18 -1.90
CA TYR A 328 -9.37 -12.59 -1.86
C TYR A 328 -8.73 -13.03 -0.55
N THR A 329 -8.04 -12.14 0.15
CA THR A 329 -7.62 -12.41 1.54
C THR A 329 -8.83 -12.69 2.41
N LEU A 330 -9.89 -11.86 2.33
CA LEU A 330 -11.12 -12.07 3.11
C LEU A 330 -11.83 -13.38 2.75
N VAL A 331 -12.03 -13.65 1.46
CA VAL A 331 -12.71 -14.87 0.98
C VAL A 331 -11.96 -16.12 1.45
N LEU A 332 -10.66 -16.18 1.22
CA LEU A 332 -9.85 -17.35 1.59
C LEU A 332 -9.71 -17.50 3.12
N SER A 333 -9.72 -16.39 3.89
CA SER A 333 -9.73 -16.41 5.35
C SER A 333 -11.04 -16.92 5.97
N ILE A 334 -12.08 -17.13 5.17
CA ILE A 334 -13.33 -17.74 5.62
C ILE A 334 -13.41 -19.18 5.11
N LEU A 335 -13.20 -19.39 3.81
CA LEU A 335 -13.37 -20.70 3.18
C LEU A 335 -12.40 -21.76 3.71
N LEU A 336 -11.12 -21.42 3.85
CA LEU A 336 -10.10 -22.39 4.26
C LEU A 336 -10.25 -22.83 5.73
N PRO A 337 -10.56 -21.95 6.69
CA PRO A 337 -10.92 -22.38 8.05
C PRO A 337 -12.17 -23.25 8.15
N VAL A 338 -13.19 -23.01 7.32
CA VAL A 338 -14.37 -23.89 7.26
C VAL A 338 -13.97 -25.26 6.72
N LEU A 339 -13.13 -25.33 5.69
CA LEU A 339 -12.62 -26.60 5.18
C LEU A 339 -11.79 -27.35 6.22
N LEU A 340 -10.95 -26.64 6.99
CA LEU A 340 -10.21 -27.19 8.13
C LEU A 340 -11.15 -27.76 9.20
N LEU A 341 -12.28 -27.08 9.48
CA LEU A 341 -13.27 -27.59 10.42
C LEU A 341 -13.92 -28.90 9.93
N VAL A 342 -14.25 -28.98 8.64
CA VAL A 342 -14.79 -30.23 8.04
C VAL A 342 -13.78 -31.36 8.17
N LEU A 343 -12.51 -31.11 7.83
CA LEU A 343 -11.42 -32.09 8.00
C LEU A 343 -11.24 -32.50 9.46
N TYR A 344 -11.38 -31.58 10.41
CA TYR A 344 -11.27 -31.89 11.83
C TYR A 344 -12.41 -32.79 12.32
N VAL A 345 -13.63 -32.58 11.83
CA VAL A 345 -14.78 -33.41 12.19
C VAL A 345 -14.61 -34.84 11.67
N ASP A 346 -14.11 -34.99 10.45
CA ASP A 346 -13.93 -36.29 9.77
C ASP A 346 -12.65 -37.02 10.20
N HIS A 347 -11.58 -36.27 10.47
CA HIS A 347 -10.23 -36.77 10.80
C HIS A 347 -9.65 -36.06 12.03
N ARG A 348 -10.22 -36.32 13.20
CA ARG A 348 -9.86 -35.66 14.48
C ARG A 348 -8.37 -35.71 14.83
N GLU A 349 -7.69 -36.76 14.44
CA GLU A 349 -6.26 -37.00 14.71
C GLU A 349 -5.35 -35.99 13.97
N VAL A 350 -5.83 -35.41 12.85
CA VAL A 350 -5.02 -34.56 11.96
C VAL A 350 -4.89 -33.12 12.49
N LEU A 351 -5.84 -32.63 13.27
CA LEU A 351 -5.94 -31.19 13.56
C LEU A 351 -5.95 -30.79 15.04
N GLY A 352 -6.04 -31.74 15.97
CA GLY A 352 -5.59 -31.66 17.38
C GLY A 352 -6.09 -30.52 18.31
N ASN A 353 -6.70 -29.43 17.81
CA ASN A 353 -6.98 -28.24 18.62
C ASN A 353 -8.18 -27.41 18.12
N ALA A 354 -9.39 -27.73 18.58
CA ALA A 354 -10.59 -26.91 18.35
C ALA A 354 -10.44 -25.46 18.86
N HIS A 355 -9.63 -25.22 19.90
CA HIS A 355 -9.41 -23.89 20.48
C HIS A 355 -8.51 -23.02 19.59
N ALA A 356 -7.74 -23.60 18.67
CA ALA A 356 -7.00 -22.84 17.66
C ALA A 356 -7.96 -22.18 16.65
N LEU A 357 -8.96 -22.94 16.17
CA LEU A 357 -9.99 -22.42 15.28
C LEU A 357 -10.87 -21.37 15.97
N GLU A 358 -11.24 -21.59 17.24
CA GLU A 358 -11.97 -20.59 18.03
C GLU A 358 -11.19 -19.28 18.12
N ARG A 359 -9.91 -19.33 18.54
CA ARG A 359 -9.04 -18.15 18.61
C ARG A 359 -8.89 -17.47 17.26
N PHE A 360 -8.81 -18.23 16.16
CA PHE A 360 -8.77 -17.66 14.82
C PHE A 360 -10.02 -16.85 14.50
N PHE A 361 -11.22 -17.38 14.74
CA PHE A 361 -12.46 -16.66 14.47
C PHE A 361 -12.63 -15.43 15.38
N VAL A 362 -12.18 -15.53 16.64
CA VAL A 362 -12.15 -14.38 17.55
C VAL A 362 -11.20 -13.28 17.01
N VAL A 363 -10.00 -13.65 16.56
CA VAL A 363 -9.06 -12.70 15.93
C VAL A 363 -9.65 -12.15 14.62
N LEU A 364 -10.28 -12.97 13.79
CA LEU A 364 -10.95 -12.52 12.57
C LEU A 364 -12.04 -11.50 12.88
N LEU A 365 -12.83 -11.72 13.93
CA LEU A 365 -13.88 -10.80 14.35
C LEU A 365 -13.32 -9.50 14.92
N LEU A 366 -12.47 -9.60 15.95
CA LEU A 366 -11.98 -8.46 16.73
C LEU A 366 -10.88 -7.67 16.01
N ALA A 367 -10.00 -8.36 15.28
CA ALA A 367 -8.84 -7.75 14.64
C ALA A 367 -9.08 -7.39 13.17
N LEU A 368 -10.12 -7.93 12.52
CA LEU A 368 -10.42 -7.62 11.12
C LEU A 368 -11.84 -7.08 10.92
N ALA A 369 -12.87 -7.87 11.22
CA ALA A 369 -14.24 -7.55 10.85
C ALA A 369 -14.75 -6.28 11.54
N LEU A 370 -14.66 -6.20 12.87
CA LEU A 370 -15.14 -5.05 13.64
C LEU A 370 -14.38 -3.74 13.28
N PRO A 371 -13.04 -3.69 13.27
CA PRO A 371 -12.29 -2.51 12.84
C PRO A 371 -12.62 -2.11 11.40
N SER A 372 -12.82 -3.08 10.51
CA SER A 372 -13.19 -2.82 9.13
C SER A 372 -14.59 -2.23 9.00
N LEU A 373 -15.57 -2.74 9.74
CA LEU A 373 -16.94 -2.19 9.77
C LEU A 373 -16.95 -0.76 10.31
N LEU A 374 -16.19 -0.49 11.37
CA LEU A 374 -16.03 0.86 11.93
C LEU A 374 -15.39 1.82 10.92
N ALA A 375 -14.32 1.38 10.25
CA ALA A 375 -13.66 2.14 9.18
C ALA A 375 -14.64 2.46 8.04
N GLN A 376 -15.44 1.48 7.60
CA GLN A 376 -16.40 1.66 6.52
C GLN A 376 -17.58 2.56 6.91
N GLY A 377 -18.08 2.43 8.14
CA GLY A 377 -19.09 3.33 8.70
C GLY A 377 -18.60 4.78 8.71
N TRP A 378 -17.37 5.00 9.18
CA TRP A 378 -16.76 6.32 9.19
C TRP A 378 -16.51 6.87 7.79
N ARG A 379 -16.06 6.03 6.85
CA ARG A 379 -15.85 6.41 5.44
C ARG A 379 -17.14 6.83 4.74
N ARG A 380 -18.26 6.15 5.02
CA ARG A 380 -19.58 6.56 4.51
C ARG A 380 -20.03 7.90 5.11
N ALA A 381 -19.83 8.09 6.41
CA ALA A 381 -20.26 9.31 7.11
C ALA A 381 -19.40 10.53 6.75
N ARG A 382 -18.08 10.37 6.60
CA ARG A 382 -17.10 11.45 6.41
C ARG A 382 -16.08 11.14 5.31
N PRO A 383 -16.49 11.02 4.04
CA PRO A 383 -15.62 10.56 2.94
C PRO A 383 -14.37 11.41 2.70
N ILE A 384 -14.43 12.75 2.92
CA ILE A 384 -13.24 13.62 2.82
C ILE A 384 -12.25 13.35 3.96
N ALA A 385 -12.75 13.23 5.20
CA ALA A 385 -11.89 13.01 6.38
C ALA A 385 -11.27 11.61 6.37
N ALA A 386 -12.05 10.59 5.99
CA ALA A 386 -11.58 9.22 5.81
C ALA A 386 -10.52 9.13 4.71
N GLY A 387 -10.76 9.75 3.55
CA GLY A 387 -9.77 9.80 2.46
C GLY A 387 -8.48 10.50 2.87
N LYS A 388 -8.58 11.60 3.65
CA LYS A 388 -7.43 12.28 4.23
C LYS A 388 -6.65 11.35 5.18
N LEU A 389 -7.33 10.62 6.05
CA LEU A 389 -6.67 9.67 6.96
C LEU A 389 -5.95 8.57 6.17
N ALA A 390 -6.63 7.93 5.21
CA ALA A 390 -6.03 6.87 4.39
C ALA A 390 -4.79 7.35 3.63
N THR A 391 -4.86 8.54 3.01
CA THR A 391 -3.77 9.05 2.16
C THR A 391 -2.58 9.57 2.96
N ASN A 392 -2.84 10.21 4.11
CA ASN A 392 -1.78 10.90 4.87
C ASN A 392 -1.20 10.07 6.01
N TRP A 393 -1.97 9.11 6.52
CA TRP A 393 -1.64 8.33 7.71
C TRP A 393 -1.78 6.82 7.51
N GLY A 394 -2.05 6.34 6.28
CA GLY A 394 -2.11 4.90 5.99
C GLY A 394 -0.81 4.15 6.34
N TRP A 395 0.33 4.82 6.28
CA TRP A 395 1.63 4.27 6.70
C TRP A 395 1.67 3.94 8.20
N VAL A 396 0.88 4.60 9.06
CA VAL A 396 0.78 4.26 10.49
C VAL A 396 0.18 2.88 10.66
N GLY A 397 -0.86 2.55 9.88
CA GLY A 397 -1.44 1.20 9.84
C GLY A 397 -0.38 0.17 9.46
N SER A 398 0.41 0.46 8.42
CA SER A 398 1.51 -0.43 7.99
C SER A 398 2.59 -0.58 9.06
N LEU A 399 2.94 0.51 9.75
CA LEU A 399 3.97 0.52 10.79
C LEU A 399 3.65 -0.43 11.95
N THR A 400 2.36 -0.67 12.26
CA THR A 400 1.94 -1.62 13.30
C THR A 400 2.43 -3.06 13.06
N MET A 401 2.78 -3.41 11.82
CA MET A 401 3.33 -4.72 11.48
C MET A 401 4.74 -4.94 12.03
N VAL A 402 5.51 -3.86 12.29
CA VAL A 402 6.87 -3.94 12.83
C VAL A 402 6.87 -4.41 14.29
N PRO A 403 6.20 -3.75 15.25
CA PRO A 403 6.11 -4.26 16.62
C PRO A 403 5.37 -5.60 16.68
N MET A 404 4.43 -5.87 15.76
CA MET A 404 3.80 -7.19 15.66
C MET A 404 4.83 -8.28 15.33
N ALA A 405 5.71 -8.07 14.35
CA ALA A 405 6.76 -9.03 13.99
C ALA A 405 7.71 -9.32 15.17
N LEU A 406 8.05 -8.29 15.95
CA LEU A 406 8.83 -8.43 17.19
C LEU A 406 8.09 -9.27 18.23
N LEU A 407 6.84 -8.93 18.55
CA LEU A 407 6.06 -9.61 19.59
C LEU A 407 5.80 -11.08 19.26
N VAL A 408 5.57 -11.41 18.00
CA VAL A 408 5.36 -12.79 17.56
C VAL A 408 6.66 -13.59 17.65
N SER A 409 7.78 -12.99 17.28
CA SER A 409 9.09 -13.66 17.32
C SER A 409 9.62 -13.80 18.74
N LEU A 410 9.32 -12.85 19.62
CA LEU A 410 9.63 -12.91 21.06
C LEU A 410 8.93 -14.10 21.76
N ARG A 411 7.79 -14.54 21.21
CA ARG A 411 7.06 -15.71 21.72
C ARG A 411 7.58 -17.04 21.22
N ALA A 412 8.47 -17.04 20.23
CA ALA A 412 9.09 -18.28 19.79
C ALA A 412 10.08 -18.77 20.86
N ASP A 413 10.29 -20.08 20.93
CA ASP A 413 11.32 -20.66 21.80
C ASP A 413 12.71 -20.39 21.18
N GLY A 414 13.38 -19.35 21.67
CA GLY A 414 14.69 -18.95 21.17
C GLY A 414 15.79 -19.96 21.50
N ALA A 415 15.65 -20.70 22.61
CA ALA A 415 16.62 -21.73 22.98
C ALA A 415 16.63 -22.87 21.95
N ALA A 416 15.46 -23.27 21.46
CA ALA A 416 15.37 -24.29 20.41
C ALA A 416 16.00 -23.84 19.08
N LEU A 417 15.89 -22.56 18.72
CA LEU A 417 16.58 -22.02 17.54
C LEU A 417 18.10 -22.04 17.72
N ALA A 418 18.59 -21.60 18.88
CA ALA A 418 20.02 -21.60 19.18
C ALA A 418 20.59 -23.04 19.16
N ASP A 419 19.88 -23.98 19.77
CA ASP A 419 20.27 -25.38 19.79
C ASP A 419 20.27 -26.00 18.39
N ALA A 420 19.23 -25.75 17.59
CA ALA A 420 19.16 -26.20 16.20
C ALA A 420 20.32 -25.69 15.33
N LEU A 421 20.79 -24.46 15.57
CA LEU A 421 21.90 -23.87 14.81
C LEU A 421 23.28 -24.36 15.28
N LEU A 422 23.47 -24.56 16.58
CA LEU A 422 24.78 -24.87 17.17
C LEU A 422 25.04 -26.38 17.25
N HIS A 423 24.02 -27.17 17.56
CA HIS A 423 24.13 -28.60 17.83
C HIS A 423 23.16 -29.45 16.99
N GLY A 424 22.26 -28.81 16.24
CA GLY A 424 21.23 -29.48 15.46
C GLY A 424 21.80 -30.30 14.30
N GLY A 425 21.33 -31.55 14.18
CA GLY A 425 21.58 -32.40 13.02
C GLY A 425 20.75 -32.00 11.79
N TRP A 426 20.84 -32.79 10.72
CA TRP A 426 20.17 -32.49 9.44
C TRP A 426 18.65 -32.25 9.58
N GLN A 427 17.98 -32.95 10.51
CA GLN A 427 16.54 -32.80 10.74
C GLN A 427 16.16 -31.42 11.28
N ALA A 428 16.98 -30.84 12.16
CA ALA A 428 16.75 -29.51 12.71
C ALA A 428 16.90 -28.44 11.62
N TRP A 429 17.94 -28.57 10.77
CA TRP A 429 18.11 -27.72 9.59
C TRP A 429 16.97 -27.89 8.58
N ALA A 430 16.49 -29.11 8.36
CA ALA A 430 15.33 -29.37 7.52
C ALA A 430 14.07 -28.69 8.08
N ALA A 431 13.80 -28.79 9.38
CA ALA A 431 12.68 -28.08 10.03
C ALA A 431 12.78 -26.56 9.87
N LEU A 432 13.99 -26.01 10.03
CA LEU A 432 14.23 -24.57 9.92
C LEU A 432 13.99 -24.05 8.50
N LEU A 433 14.43 -24.80 7.48
CA LEU A 433 14.37 -24.38 6.07
C LEU A 433 13.07 -24.77 5.36
N LEU A 434 12.36 -25.78 5.84
CA LEU A 434 11.13 -26.29 5.24
C LEU A 434 10.11 -25.18 4.92
N PRO A 435 9.78 -24.25 5.84
CA PRO A 435 8.80 -23.19 5.56
C PRO A 435 9.22 -22.33 4.36
N PHE A 436 10.48 -21.89 4.33
CA PHE A 436 11.02 -21.06 3.25
C PHE A 436 11.00 -21.81 1.90
N THR A 437 11.42 -23.07 1.89
CA THR A 437 11.43 -23.89 0.67
C THR A 437 10.03 -24.09 0.10
N LEU A 438 9.02 -24.30 0.96
CA LEU A 438 7.63 -24.44 0.52
C LEU A 438 7.06 -23.13 -0.03
N LEU A 439 7.35 -21.99 0.61
CA LEU A 439 6.94 -20.68 0.07
C LEU A 439 7.56 -20.42 -1.31
N MET A 440 8.83 -20.77 -1.50
CA MET A 440 9.50 -20.70 -2.79
C MET A 440 8.87 -21.63 -3.83
N ALA A 441 8.54 -22.87 -3.45
CA ALA A 441 7.85 -23.81 -4.33
C ALA A 441 6.46 -23.27 -4.76
N CYS A 442 5.67 -22.74 -3.83
CA CYS A 442 4.38 -22.08 -4.13
C CYS A 442 4.57 -20.87 -5.07
N ARG A 443 5.64 -20.11 -4.89
CA ARG A 443 5.95 -18.94 -5.71
C ARG A 443 6.29 -19.31 -7.15
N VAL A 444 7.14 -20.31 -7.34
CA VAL A 444 7.54 -20.82 -8.65
C VAL A 444 6.36 -21.51 -9.33
N GLY A 445 5.66 -22.38 -8.61
CA GLY A 445 4.49 -23.09 -9.12
C GLY A 445 3.39 -22.15 -9.60
N SER A 446 3.05 -21.12 -8.81
CA SER A 446 2.07 -20.11 -9.24
C SER A 446 2.57 -19.28 -10.43
N ALA A 447 3.88 -19.00 -10.55
CA ALA A 447 4.45 -18.31 -11.72
C ALA A 447 4.36 -19.15 -13.00
N LEU A 448 4.75 -20.42 -12.93
CA LEU A 448 4.64 -21.37 -14.03
C LEU A 448 3.19 -21.53 -14.47
N TYR A 449 2.27 -21.70 -13.52
CA TYR A 449 0.85 -21.79 -13.81
C TYR A 449 0.31 -20.52 -14.48
N LEU A 450 0.60 -19.33 -13.94
CA LEU A 450 0.12 -18.08 -14.55
C LEU A 450 0.71 -17.85 -15.95
N HIS A 451 1.94 -18.28 -16.20
CA HIS A 451 2.53 -18.24 -17.53
C HIS A 451 1.80 -19.17 -18.49
N ALA A 452 1.60 -20.45 -18.10
CA ALA A 452 0.88 -21.44 -18.89
C ALA A 452 -0.58 -21.02 -19.14
N HIS A 453 -1.29 -20.54 -18.12
CA HIS A 453 -2.67 -20.06 -18.23
C HIS A 453 -2.80 -18.93 -19.25
N GLN A 454 -1.90 -17.94 -19.20
CA GLN A 454 -1.92 -16.83 -20.16
C GLN A 454 -1.56 -17.29 -21.58
N ALA A 455 -0.63 -18.25 -21.72
CA ALA A 455 -0.26 -18.83 -23.01
C ALA A 455 -1.41 -19.64 -23.64
N MET A 456 -2.11 -20.46 -22.84
CA MET A 456 -3.22 -21.30 -23.32
C MET A 456 -4.49 -20.50 -23.60
N THR A 457 -4.82 -19.51 -22.77
CA THR A 457 -6.09 -18.76 -22.90
C THR A 457 -5.97 -17.52 -23.78
N GLY A 458 -4.75 -17.04 -24.04
CA GLY A 458 -4.49 -15.74 -24.68
C GLY A 458 -4.89 -14.53 -23.83
N LYS A 459 -5.48 -14.73 -22.64
CA LYS A 459 -5.96 -13.66 -21.76
C LYS A 459 -4.83 -13.17 -20.87
N ARG A 460 -4.45 -11.91 -21.01
CA ARG A 460 -3.38 -11.28 -20.21
C ARG A 460 -3.87 -10.95 -18.80
N ILE A 461 -3.04 -11.22 -17.81
CA ILE A 461 -3.22 -10.80 -16.41
C ILE A 461 -2.21 -9.68 -16.14
N SER A 462 -2.64 -8.59 -15.52
CA SER A 462 -1.74 -7.47 -15.21
C SER A 462 -0.64 -7.90 -14.24
N ALA A 463 0.55 -7.29 -14.36
CA ALA A 463 1.68 -7.62 -13.49
C ALA A 463 1.37 -7.37 -12.00
N ALA A 464 0.57 -6.36 -11.69
CA ALA A 464 0.12 -6.06 -10.34
C ALA A 464 -0.76 -7.18 -9.77
N ILE A 465 -1.77 -7.62 -10.52
CA ILE A 465 -2.66 -8.71 -10.09
C ILE A 465 -1.92 -10.04 -10.01
N ALA A 466 -1.05 -10.35 -10.98
CA ALA A 466 -0.21 -11.54 -10.94
C ALA A 466 0.67 -11.55 -9.68
N SER A 467 1.25 -10.39 -9.33
CA SER A 467 1.97 -10.20 -8.08
C SER A 467 1.07 -10.58 -6.89
N ASP A 468 -0.17 -10.10 -6.82
CA ASP A 468 -1.10 -10.39 -5.72
C ASP A 468 -1.57 -11.82 -5.63
N ILE A 469 -1.75 -12.49 -6.77
CA ILE A 469 -1.95 -13.94 -6.81
C ILE A 469 -0.77 -14.63 -6.13
N HIS A 470 0.48 -14.26 -6.42
CA HIS A 470 1.63 -14.83 -5.73
C HIS A 470 1.58 -14.59 -4.22
N LEU A 471 1.30 -13.37 -3.76
CA LEU A 471 1.21 -13.07 -2.32
C LEU A 471 0.17 -13.92 -1.61
N LEU A 472 -1.02 -14.06 -2.20
CA LEU A 472 -2.09 -14.88 -1.63
C LEU A 472 -1.64 -16.34 -1.46
N GLN A 473 -0.71 -16.81 -2.30
CA GLN A 473 -0.15 -18.15 -2.17
C GLN A 473 1.04 -18.25 -1.21
N THR A 474 1.82 -17.19 -1.05
CA THR A 474 3.12 -17.24 -0.36
C THR A 474 3.18 -16.42 0.93
N SER A 475 2.03 -15.99 1.44
CA SER A 475 1.93 -15.30 2.73
C SER A 475 0.89 -15.98 3.59
N PRO A 476 1.21 -17.15 4.17
CA PRO A 476 0.29 -17.87 5.05
C PRO A 476 -0.01 -17.07 6.31
N ASN A 477 -1.18 -17.27 6.89
CA ASN A 477 -1.53 -16.74 8.18
C ASN A 477 -0.70 -17.45 9.27
N ILE A 478 0.44 -16.85 9.60
CA ILE A 478 1.40 -17.38 10.57
C ILE A 478 0.76 -17.65 11.94
N PHE A 479 -0.23 -16.86 12.38
CA PHE A 479 -0.88 -17.08 13.67
C PHE A 479 -1.67 -18.38 13.70
N LEU A 480 -2.48 -18.60 12.67
CA LEU A 480 -3.23 -19.84 12.52
C LEU A 480 -2.26 -21.00 12.36
N TRP A 481 -1.24 -20.85 11.54
CA TRP A 481 -0.29 -21.92 11.32
C TRP A 481 0.46 -22.32 12.60
N LEU A 482 1.03 -21.35 13.33
CA LEU A 482 1.70 -21.60 14.61
C LEU A 482 0.78 -22.26 15.65
N SER A 483 -0.51 -21.92 15.64
CA SER A 483 -1.48 -22.55 16.54
C SER A 483 -1.77 -24.03 16.25
N LEU A 484 -1.44 -24.49 15.03
CA LEU A 484 -1.52 -25.89 14.60
C LEU A 484 -0.21 -26.66 14.87
N LEU A 485 0.88 -25.97 15.22
CA LEU A 485 2.20 -26.54 15.48
C LEU A 485 2.49 -26.66 17.00
N LEU A 486 1.66 -27.40 17.75
CA LEU A 486 1.80 -27.47 19.21
C LEU A 486 3.04 -28.28 19.66
N PRO A 487 3.60 -27.97 20.84
CA PRO A 487 4.59 -28.83 21.50
C PRO A 487 3.99 -30.22 21.74
N GLY A 488 4.68 -31.26 21.29
CA GLY A 488 4.22 -32.66 21.40
C GLY A 488 3.40 -33.19 20.22
N THR A 489 2.94 -32.33 19.30
CA THR A 489 2.37 -32.79 18.00
C THR A 489 3.43 -33.08 16.94
N PHE A 490 4.61 -32.44 17.03
CA PHE A 490 5.74 -32.69 16.13
C PHE A 490 7.04 -32.70 16.93
N ALA A 491 7.95 -33.63 16.62
CA ALA A 491 9.23 -33.75 17.31
C ALA A 491 10.10 -32.48 17.22
N HIS A 492 9.98 -31.73 16.13
CA HIS A 492 10.76 -30.52 15.84
C HIS A 492 9.93 -29.23 15.87
N ALA A 493 8.80 -29.21 16.61
CA ALA A 493 7.86 -28.08 16.61
C ALA A 493 8.52 -26.71 16.91
N PRO A 494 9.38 -26.55 17.94
CA PRO A 494 10.01 -25.27 18.24
C PRO A 494 10.89 -24.74 17.08
N THR A 495 11.67 -25.61 16.45
CA THR A 495 12.53 -25.25 15.30
C THR A 495 11.70 -24.89 14.07
N LEU A 496 10.58 -25.60 13.84
CA LEU A 496 9.64 -25.30 12.77
C LEU A 496 8.96 -23.93 12.98
N VAL A 497 8.60 -23.58 14.23
CA VAL A 497 8.09 -22.25 14.59
C VAL A 497 9.13 -21.17 14.27
N ALA A 498 10.40 -21.40 14.61
CA ALA A 498 11.46 -20.45 14.29
C ALA A 498 11.64 -20.28 12.77
N GLY A 499 11.70 -21.39 12.04
CA GLY A 499 11.79 -21.41 10.58
C GLY A 499 10.60 -20.76 9.88
N THR A 500 9.40 -20.91 10.46
CA THR A 500 8.16 -20.29 9.97
C THR A 500 8.27 -18.78 9.96
N LEU A 501 8.67 -18.19 11.08
CA LEU A 501 8.70 -16.74 11.25
C LEU A 501 9.85 -16.12 10.46
N LEU A 502 11.07 -16.65 10.61
CA LEU A 502 12.23 -16.16 9.86
C LEU A 502 12.06 -16.37 8.36
N GLY A 503 11.62 -17.56 7.95
CA GLY A 503 11.35 -17.92 6.57
C GLY A 503 10.29 -17.02 5.94
N PHE A 504 9.20 -16.72 6.64
CA PHE A 504 8.16 -15.82 6.15
C PHE A 504 8.67 -14.39 5.90
N PHE A 505 9.32 -13.77 6.88
CA PHE A 505 9.79 -12.38 6.73
C PHE A 505 10.94 -12.26 5.72
N ALA A 506 11.87 -13.23 5.71
CA ALA A 506 12.94 -13.29 4.72
C ALA A 506 12.38 -13.50 3.32
N PHE A 507 11.43 -14.43 3.15
CA PHE A 507 10.77 -14.68 1.87
C PHE A 507 10.03 -13.44 1.36
N ALA A 508 9.24 -12.78 2.22
CA ALA A 508 8.52 -11.56 1.84
C ALA A 508 9.48 -10.46 1.35
N LEU A 509 10.61 -10.27 2.05
CA LEU A 509 11.63 -9.29 1.65
C LEU A 509 12.28 -9.64 0.31
N LEU A 510 12.64 -10.92 0.10
CA LEU A 510 13.26 -11.38 -1.15
C LEU A 510 12.29 -11.29 -2.34
N ASP A 511 11.01 -11.63 -2.15
CA ASP A 511 9.99 -11.50 -3.20
C ASP A 511 9.77 -10.02 -3.56
N GLU A 512 9.71 -9.13 -2.57
CA GLU A 512 9.66 -7.69 -2.83
C GLU A 512 10.90 -7.19 -3.57
N ALA A 513 12.10 -7.59 -3.15
CA ALA A 513 13.33 -7.20 -3.81
C ALA A 513 13.33 -7.65 -5.29
N TRP A 514 12.81 -8.83 -5.59
CA TRP A 514 12.66 -9.31 -6.96
C TRP A 514 11.67 -8.45 -7.78
N VAL A 515 10.51 -8.11 -7.23
CA VAL A 515 9.51 -7.24 -7.87
C VAL A 515 10.09 -5.85 -8.15
N VAL A 516 10.74 -5.25 -7.14
CA VAL A 516 11.38 -3.94 -7.24
C VAL A 516 12.51 -3.96 -8.28
N ARG A 517 13.37 -4.98 -8.28
CA ARG A 517 14.46 -5.12 -9.27
C ARG A 517 13.92 -5.21 -10.69
N ARG A 518 12.86 -6.00 -10.91
CA ARG A 518 12.21 -6.12 -12.22
C ARG A 518 11.61 -4.79 -12.68
N PHE A 519 10.97 -4.04 -11.78
CA PHE A 519 10.45 -2.71 -12.10
C PHE A 519 11.57 -1.70 -12.37
N ARG A 520 12.64 -1.70 -11.56
CA ARG A 520 13.83 -0.85 -11.77
C ARG A 520 14.40 -1.07 -13.17
N ALA A 521 14.54 -2.32 -13.61
CA ALA A 521 15.01 -2.65 -14.95
C ALA A 521 14.14 -2.05 -16.07
N GLN A 522 12.83 -1.90 -15.85
CA GLN A 522 11.91 -1.29 -16.83
C GLN A 522 12.09 0.23 -16.95
N ILE A 523 12.52 0.91 -15.88
CA ILE A 523 12.71 2.37 -15.88
C ILE A 523 14.17 2.80 -16.06
N ALA A 524 15.12 1.89 -15.84
CA ALA A 524 16.56 2.17 -15.91
C ALA A 524 17.03 2.86 -17.21
N PRO A 525 16.57 2.47 -18.42
CA PRO A 525 17.01 3.13 -19.65
C PRO A 525 16.70 4.62 -19.68
N ALA A 526 15.53 5.02 -19.15
CA ALA A 526 15.14 6.41 -19.09
C ALA A 526 15.83 7.17 -17.95
N MET A 527 16.06 6.51 -16.81
CA MET A 527 16.82 7.10 -15.69
C MET A 527 18.29 7.38 -16.06
N ARG A 528 18.95 6.50 -16.84
CA ARG A 528 20.32 6.73 -17.33
C ARG A 528 20.44 7.95 -18.23
N LYS A 529 19.43 8.21 -19.08
CA LYS A 529 19.39 9.42 -19.90
C LYS A 529 19.37 10.70 -19.05
N LEU A 530 18.70 10.67 -17.89
CA LEU A 530 18.69 11.80 -16.95
C LEU A 530 20.09 12.07 -16.38
N ALA A 531 20.78 11.02 -15.89
CA ALA A 531 22.12 11.13 -15.32
C ALA A 531 23.17 11.62 -16.35
N ASN A 532 23.04 11.19 -17.61
CA ASN A 532 23.93 11.64 -18.68
C ASN A 532 23.66 13.09 -19.13
N ARG A 533 22.42 13.58 -18.98
CA ARG A 533 22.09 14.99 -19.27
C ARG A 533 22.62 15.93 -18.19
N SER A 534 22.50 15.56 -16.90
CA SER A 534 23.01 16.36 -15.78
C SER A 534 24.54 16.49 -15.79
N THR A 535 25.25 15.44 -16.23
CA THR A 535 26.71 15.48 -16.42
C THR A 535 27.15 16.34 -17.61
N SER A 536 26.34 16.42 -18.68
CA SER A 536 26.66 17.28 -19.83
C SER A 536 26.36 18.77 -19.60
N ALA A 537 25.39 19.10 -18.74
CA ALA A 537 24.97 20.48 -18.48
C ALA A 537 25.89 21.20 -17.47
N ASN A 538 26.50 20.46 -16.53
CA ASN A 538 27.43 21.00 -15.54
C ASN A 538 28.87 20.64 -15.92
N GLY A 539 29.48 21.36 -16.85
CA GLY A 539 30.88 21.21 -17.29
C GLY A 539 31.96 21.38 -16.20
N VAL A 540 31.63 21.14 -14.94
CA VAL A 540 32.54 20.98 -13.80
C VAL A 540 32.39 19.55 -13.29
N THR A 541 33.44 18.75 -13.51
CA THR A 541 33.65 17.45 -12.88
C THR A 541 33.56 17.58 -11.35
N THR A 542 32.38 17.33 -10.80
CA THR A 542 32.24 16.87 -9.41
C THR A 542 32.23 15.35 -9.44
N THR A 543 33.43 14.79 -9.50
CA THR A 543 33.72 13.33 -9.52
C THR A 543 33.24 12.58 -8.27
N GLY A 544 32.59 13.24 -7.30
CA GLY A 544 32.14 12.63 -6.04
C GLY A 544 30.66 12.22 -5.97
N THR A 545 29.76 12.83 -6.73
CA THR A 545 28.30 12.62 -6.59
C THR A 545 27.71 11.70 -7.65
N VAL A 546 28.21 11.76 -8.89
CA VAL A 546 27.69 10.95 -10.01
C VAL A 546 28.06 9.46 -9.87
N GLN A 547 29.29 9.17 -9.43
CA GLN A 547 29.71 7.80 -9.10
C GLN A 547 28.93 7.23 -7.91
N GLN A 548 28.46 8.08 -6.98
CA GLN A 548 27.59 7.64 -5.88
C GLN A 548 26.18 7.33 -6.36
N ASP A 549 25.61 8.07 -7.30
CA ASP A 549 24.24 7.81 -7.80
C ASP A 549 24.18 6.61 -8.77
N GLU A 550 25.23 6.36 -9.57
CA GLU A 550 25.39 5.09 -10.31
C GLU A 550 25.64 3.91 -9.36
N ALA A 551 26.52 4.08 -8.35
CA ALA A 551 26.74 3.06 -7.33
C ALA A 551 25.45 2.77 -6.52
N VAL A 552 24.60 3.76 -6.24
CA VAL A 552 23.34 3.56 -5.49
C VAL A 552 22.28 2.80 -6.30
N LEU A 553 22.31 2.90 -7.64
CA LEU A 553 21.43 2.14 -8.53
C LEU A 553 21.92 0.70 -8.77
N ASP A 554 23.24 0.47 -8.78
CA ASP A 554 23.86 -0.85 -8.99
C ASP A 554 24.19 -1.62 -7.69
N SER A 555 24.36 -0.95 -6.55
CA SER A 555 24.70 -1.58 -5.25
C SER A 555 23.49 -1.97 -4.40
N ARG A 556 22.26 -1.86 -4.93
CA ARG A 556 21.00 -2.19 -4.24
C ARG A 556 20.18 -3.17 -5.05
#